data_AF-A0A359G360-F1
#
_entry.id   AF-A0A359G360-F1
#
_cell.length_a   1.000
_cell.length_b   1.000
_cell.length_c   1.000
_cell.angle_alpha   90.00
_cell.angle_beta   90.00
_cell.angle_gamma   90.00
#
_symmetry.space_group_name_H-M   'P 1'
#
loop_
_entity.id
_entity.type
_entity.pdbx_description
1 polymer ?
#
loop_
_entity_poly.entity_id
_entity_poly.type
_entity_poly.pdbx_seq_one_letter_code
_entity_poly.pdbx_strand_id
1 'polypeptide(L)' 'MRRIGYIAGAEALLAWLLCAGCARRYDVVIAGGGTSGTAAAIQASRQGARTLLVEPTTWLGGMLT' A
#
# COMPACT_ATOMS: atom_id res chain seq x y z
N MET A 1 -13.68 -2.39 0.94
CA MET A 1 -14.96 -2.68 0.25
C MET A 1 -15.02 -1.86 -1.04
N ARG A 2 -14.46 -2.36 -2.14
CA ARG A 2 -14.68 -1.80 -3.49
C ARG A 2 -15.17 -2.95 -4.35
N ARG A 3 -16.47 -2.92 -4.68
CA ARG A 3 -17.08 -3.83 -5.65
C ARG A 3 -16.41 -3.57 -7.00
N ILE A 4 -15.59 -4.49 -7.47
CA ILE A 4 -15.13 -4.51 -8.85
C ILE A 4 -16.20 -5.26 -9.63
N GLY A 5 -17.00 -4.50 -10.39
CA GLY A 5 -17.99 -5.03 -11.31
C GLY A 5 -17.32 -5.90 -12.35
N TYR A 6 -17.73 -7.16 -12.41
CA TYR A 6 -17.29 -8.12 -13.40
C TYR A 6 -18.04 -7.83 -14.70
N ILE A 7 -17.47 -7.02 -15.58
CA ILE A 7 -17.87 -6.98 -17.00
C ILE A 7 -16.81 -7.80 -17.76
N ALA A 8 -17.19 -9.03 -18.04
CA ALA A 8 -16.37 -10.06 -18.65
C ALA A 8 -16.11 -9.76 -20.13
N GLY A 9 -14.86 -9.41 -20.44
CA GLY A 9 -14.26 -9.59 -21.76
C GLY A 9 -12.97 -10.39 -21.59
N ALA A 10 -12.66 -11.30 -22.53
CA ALA A 10 -11.44 -12.12 -22.47
C ALA A 10 -10.16 -11.27 -22.32
N GLU A 11 -10.14 -10.09 -22.93
CA GLU A 11 -9.07 -9.09 -22.83
C GLU A 11 -8.85 -8.57 -21.40
N ALA A 12 -9.92 -8.31 -20.65
CA ALA A 12 -9.84 -7.83 -19.27
C ALA A 12 -9.37 -8.93 -18.31
N LEU A 13 -9.79 -10.18 -18.57
CA LEU A 13 -9.32 -11.34 -17.83
C LEU A 13 -7.84 -11.62 -18.10
N LEU A 14 -7.40 -11.51 -19.36
CA LEU A 14 -6.00 -11.67 -19.74
C LEU A 14 -5.13 -10.56 -19.13
N ALA A 15 -5.56 -9.30 -19.20
CA ALA A 15 -4.87 -8.19 -18.56
C ALA A 15 -4.78 -8.37 -17.04
N TRP A 16 -5.85 -8.82 -16.38
CA TRP A 16 -5.83 -9.09 -14.95
C TRP A 16 -4.91 -10.26 -14.60
N LEU A 17 -4.93 -11.36 -15.36
CA LEU A 17 -4.02 -12.50 -15.15
C LEU A 17 -2.55 -12.10 -15.36
N LEU A 18 -2.26 -11.26 -16.36
CA LEU A 18 -0.91 -10.75 -16.62
C LEU A 18 -0.45 -9.78 -15.53
N CYS A 19 -1.33 -8.91 -15.01
CA CYS A 19 -1.00 -7.95 -13.96
C CYS A 19 -1.09 -8.50 -12.53
N ALA A 20 -1.88 -9.56 -12.27
CA ALA A 20 -2.08 -10.14 -10.94
C ALA A 20 -0.78 -10.68 -10.33
N GLY A 21 0.20 -11.04 -11.17
CA GLY A 21 1.56 -11.39 -10.75
C GLY A 21 2.36 -10.22 -10.14
N CYS A 22 1.91 -8.97 -10.34
CA CYS A 22 2.55 -7.76 -9.80
C CYS A 22 2.03 -7.42 -8.39
N ALA A 23 1.75 -8.43 -7.56
CA ALA A 23 1.54 -8.19 -6.14
C ALA A 23 2.86 -7.69 -5.53
N ARG A 24 2.97 -6.37 -5.30
CA ARG A 24 4.14 -5.79 -4.65
C ARG A 24 4.22 -6.37 -3.24
N ARG A 25 5.27 -7.16 -2.99
CA ARG A 25 5.50 -7.76 -1.67
C ARG A 25 6.15 -6.73 -0.75
N TYR A 26 5.55 -6.58 0.42
CA TYR A 26 6.07 -5.78 1.53
C TYR A 26 6.28 -6.70 2.72
N ASP A 27 7.33 -6.43 3.49
CA ASP A 27 7.67 -7.20 4.68
C ASP A 27 7.02 -6.55 5.92
N VAL A 28 6.81 -5.23 5.89
CA VAL A 28 6.13 -4.47 6.95
C VAL A 28 5.12 -3.49 6.33
N VAL A 29 3.90 -3.45 6.88
CA VAL A 29 2.87 -2.48 6.51
C VAL A 29 2.49 -1.67 7.74
N ILE A 30 2.55 -0.35 7.62
CA ILE A 30 2.17 0.62 8.65
C ILE A 30 0.93 1.35 8.16
N ALA A 31 -0.14 1.30 8.96
CA ALA A 31 -1.38 2.02 8.72
C ALA A 31 -1.44 3.24 9.64
N GLY A 32 -1.32 4.43 9.05
CA GLY A 32 -1.27 5.73 9.73
C GLY A 32 0.12 6.38 9.65
N GLY A 33 0.18 7.57 9.08
CA GLY A 33 1.33 8.44 8.89
C GLY A 33 1.47 9.54 9.95
N GLY A 34 0.93 9.34 11.15
CA GLY A 34 1.25 10.16 12.32
C GLY A 34 2.74 10.10 12.68
N THR A 35 3.19 10.82 13.72
CA THR A 35 4.60 10.82 14.11
C THR A 35 5.15 9.44 14.43
N SER A 36 4.41 8.63 15.19
CA SER A 36 4.81 7.27 15.54
C SER A 36 4.88 6.36 14.31
N GLY A 37 3.87 6.43 13.42
CA GLY A 37 3.81 5.62 12.20
C GLY A 37 4.89 5.98 11.20
N THR A 38 5.16 7.27 11.02
CA THR A 38 6.25 7.76 10.16
C THR A 38 7.61 7.34 10.71
N ALA A 39 7.84 7.49 12.03
CA ALA A 39 9.08 7.03 12.67
C ALA A 39 9.28 5.52 12.53
N ALA A 40 8.22 4.73 12.75
CA ALA A 40 8.25 3.27 12.57
C ALA A 40 8.57 2.87 11.13
N ALA A 41 7.96 3.52 10.14
CA ALA A 41 8.21 3.25 8.72
C ALA A 41 9.66 3.56 8.31
N ILE A 42 10.20 4.68 8.80
CA ILE A 42 11.60 5.04 8.59
C ILE A 42 12.52 3.99 9.20
N GLN A 43 12.29 3.58 10.44
CA GLN A 43 13.15 2.60 11.11
C GLN A 43 13.07 1.21 10.46
N ALA A 44 11.88 0.74 10.09
CA ALA A 44 11.70 -0.51 9.37
C ALA A 44 12.45 -0.50 8.03
N SER A 45 12.36 0.60 7.28
CA SER A 45 13.08 0.76 6.01
C SER A 45 14.60 0.77 6.20
N ARG A 46 15.10 1.42 7.26
CA ARG A 46 16.54 1.44 7.60
C ARG A 46 17.09 0.08 8.01
N GLN A 47 16.25 -0.80 8.54
CA GLN A 47 16.60 -2.18 8.83
C GLN A 47 16.54 -3.10 7.59
N GLY A 48 16.23 -2.55 6.41
CA GLY A 48 16.19 -3.29 5.15
C GLY A 48 14.84 -3.94 4.82
N ALA A 49 13.79 -3.70 5.60
CA ALA A 49 12.46 -4.21 5.31
C ALA A 49 11.80 -3.43 4.14
N ARG A 50 11.16 -4.15 3.21
CA ARG A 50 10.29 -3.52 2.22
C ARG A 50 9.06 -3.00 2.91
N THR A 51 9.05 -1.71 3.17
CA THR A 51 8.06 -1.08 4.04
C THR A 51 7.01 -0.35 3.21
N LEU A 52 5.73 -0.53 3.56
CA LEU A 52 4.61 0.25 3.05
C LEU A 52 4.02 1.09 4.18
N LEU A 53 4.02 2.42 4.02
CA LEU A 53 3.31 3.34 4.90
C LEU A 53 2.05 3.84 4.16
N VAL A 54 0.88 3.68 4.77
CA VAL A 54 -0.40 4.14 4.22
C VAL A 54 -0.99 5.18 5.14
N GLU A 55 -1.30 6.35 4.62
CA GLU A 55 -1.94 7.45 5.35
C GLU A 55 -3.17 7.90 4.54
N PRO A 56 -4.37 8.00 5.13
CA PRO A 56 -5.56 8.47 4.42
C PRO A 56 -5.50 9.94 3.99
N THR A 57 -4.73 10.77 4.69
CA THR A 57 -4.55 12.18 4.35
C THR A 57 -3.46 12.38 3.30
N THR A 58 -3.37 13.60 2.76
CA THR A 58 -2.35 13.97 1.77
C THR A 58 -0.99 14.31 2.38
N TRP A 59 -0.89 14.35 3.71
CA TRP A 59 0.29 14.81 4.44
C TRP A 59 0.66 13.83 5.57
N LEU A 60 1.95 13.73 5.87
CA LEU A 60 2.42 13.01 7.05
C LEU A 60 2.41 13.95 8.26
N GLY A 61 2.26 13.39 9.46
CA GLY A 61 2.28 14.12 10.73
C GLY A 61 1.06 13.88 11.60
N GLY A 62 -0.08 13.47 11.02
CA GLY A 62 -1.31 13.23 11.76
C GLY A 62 -1.77 14.49 12.50
N MET A 63 -2.08 14.39 13.80
CA MET A 63 -2.57 15.51 14.63
C MET A 63 -1.51 16.58 14.99
N LEU A 64 -0.27 16.41 14.55
CA LEU A 64 0.83 17.36 14.82
C LEU A 64 1.00 18.41 13.72
N THR A 65 0.16 18.36 12.69
CA THR A 65 0.16 19.23 11.50
C THR A 65 -1.23 19.82 11.35
#